data_AF-A0A8T5A5N0-F1
#
_entry.id   AF-A0A8T5A5N0-F1
#
_cell.length_a   1.000
_cell.length_b   1.000
_cell.length_c   1.000
_cell.angle_alpha   90.00
_cell.angle_beta   90.00
_cell.angle_gamma   90.00
#
_symmetry.space_group_name_H-M   'P 1'
#
loop_
_entity.id
_entity.type
_entity.pdbx_description
1 polymer ?
#
loop_
_entity_poly.entity_id
_entity_poly.type
_entity_poly.pdbx_seq_one_letter_code
_entity_poly.pdbx_strand_id
1 'polypeptide(L)'
;MKFVGVGMHGGTIYVRGEIKCKCMGKEARIEETDEYDLCLIRDLIKEFFTYFDLEISINEVIADKFVKIVPVSTRPYGRLYG
;
A
#
# COMPACT_ATOMS: atom_id res chain seq x y z
N MET A 1 7.64 -10.65 11.28
CA MET A 1 6.88 -9.38 11.27
C MET A 1 5.46 -9.72 11.73
N LYS A 2 5.07 -9.33 12.96
CA LYS A 2 3.74 -9.59 13.53
C LYS A 2 2.98 -8.26 13.52
N PHE A 3 1.78 -8.27 12.95
CA PHE A 3 0.79 -7.17 12.87
C PHE A 3 1.05 -6.10 11.80
N VAL A 4 0.75 -6.43 10.54
CA VAL A 4 0.46 -5.42 9.51
C VAL A 4 -1.05 -5.13 9.58
N GLY A 5 -1.44 -3.88 9.88
CA GLY A 5 -2.83 -3.43 9.79
C GLY A 5 -3.66 -3.32 11.08
N VAL A 6 -3.08 -3.48 12.27
CA VAL A 6 -3.82 -3.23 13.53
C VAL A 6 -3.93 -1.71 13.74
N GLY A 7 -5.11 -1.14 13.49
CA GLY A 7 -5.40 0.30 13.67
C GLY A 7 -5.66 1.11 12.39
N MET A 8 -5.73 0.49 11.20
CA MET A 8 -6.10 1.19 9.97
C MET A 8 -7.58 1.59 9.98
N HIS A 9 -7.90 2.83 10.39
CA HIS A 9 -9.25 3.42 10.24
C HIS A 9 -9.52 3.97 8.82
N GLY A 10 -8.51 3.99 7.95
CA GLY A 10 -8.59 4.38 6.55
C GLY A 10 -7.19 4.45 5.92
N GLY A 11 -7.08 4.15 4.62
CA GLY A 11 -5.83 4.22 3.87
C GLY A 11 -5.47 2.92 3.14
N THR A 12 -4.41 3.00 2.36
CA THR A 12 -3.88 1.91 1.54
C THR A 12 -2.42 1.69 1.89
N ILE A 13 -2.01 0.43 2.08
CA ILE A 13 -0.60 0.08 2.27
C ILE A 13 -0.11 -0.63 1.01
N TYR A 14 0.97 -0.11 0.42
CA TYR A 14 1.69 -0.80 -0.65
C TYR A 14 2.90 -1.53 -0.08
N VAL A 15 3.05 -2.78 -0.45
CA VAL A 15 4.20 -3.59 -0.03
C VAL A 15 4.89 -4.16 -1.26
N ARG A 16 6.20 -3.98 -1.30
CA ARG A 16 7.07 -4.57 -2.32
C ARG A 16 7.27 -6.06 -2.03
N GLY A 17 6.97 -6.90 -3.00
CA GLY A 17 7.05 -8.36 -2.93
C GLY A 17 5.73 -9.05 -2.57
N GLU A 18 5.80 -10.37 -2.36
CA GLU A 18 4.63 -11.18 -2.03
C GLU A 18 4.40 -11.26 -0.51
N ILE A 19 3.18 -10.98 -0.07
CA ILE A 19 2.77 -11.18 1.33
C ILE A 19 2.04 -12.52 1.45
N LYS A 20 2.51 -13.37 2.37
CA LYS A 20 1.80 -14.60 2.73
C LYS A 20 0.57 -14.25 3.58
N CYS A 21 -0.62 -14.67 3.12
CA CYS A 21 -1.92 -14.41 3.78
C CYS A 21 -1.97 -14.74 5.28
N LYS A 22 -1.12 -15.65 5.78
CA LYS A 22 -1.03 -16.00 7.21
C LYS A 22 -0.64 -14.81 8.11
N CYS A 23 -0.06 -13.74 7.57
CA CYS A 23 0.32 -12.55 8.32
C CYS A 23 -0.81 -11.51 8.46
N MET A 24 -1.98 -11.74 7.85
CA MET A 24 -3.06 -10.76 7.80
C MET A 24 -4.20 -11.13 8.74
N GLY A 25 -4.65 -10.15 9.53
CA GLY A 25 -5.88 -10.26 10.30
C GLY A 25 -7.10 -10.33 9.38
N LYS A 26 -8.23 -10.82 9.90
CA LYS A 26 -9.51 -10.94 9.16
C LYS A 26 -10.06 -9.63 8.59
N GLU A 27 -9.43 -8.50 8.92
CA GLU A 27 -9.88 -7.14 8.64
C GLU A 27 -9.18 -6.49 7.44
N ALA A 28 -8.25 -7.17 6.76
CA ALA A 28 -7.52 -6.64 5.61
C ALA A 28 -7.52 -7.63 4.43
N ARG A 29 -7.55 -7.12 3.19
CA ARG A 29 -7.41 -7.89 1.95
C ARG A 29 -6.14 -7.50 1.21
N ILE A 30 -5.57 -8.45 0.46
CA ILE A 30 -4.51 -8.21 -0.52
C ILE A 30 -5.17 -8.10 -1.88
N GLU A 31 -4.82 -7.07 -2.62
CA GLU A 31 -5.18 -6.83 -4.00
C GLU A 31 -3.91 -6.61 -4.83
N GLU A 32 -3.99 -6.88 -6.12
CA GLU A 32 -2.92 -6.50 -7.05
C GLU A 32 -2.93 -4.98 -7.25
N THR A 33 -1.74 -4.40 -7.43
CA THR A 33 -1.62 -2.97 -7.77
C THR A 33 -1.98 -2.74 -9.22
N ASP A 34 -2.75 -1.70 -9.50
CA ASP A 34 -3.04 -1.23 -10.85
C ASP A 34 -2.04 -0.16 -11.33
N GLU A 35 -2.22 0.34 -12.56
CA GLU A 35 -1.35 1.37 -13.14
C GLU A 35 -1.38 2.69 -12.34
N TYR A 36 -2.51 3.02 -11.72
CA TYR A 36 -2.65 4.22 -10.91
C TYR A 36 -1.89 4.07 -9.59
N ASP A 37 -2.01 2.90 -8.95
CA ASP A 37 -1.24 2.54 -7.76
C ASP A 37 0.26 2.63 -8.03
N LEU A 38 0.73 2.12 -9.18
CA LEU A 38 2.13 2.19 -9.58
C LEU A 38 2.61 3.63 -9.82
N CYS A 39 1.78 4.49 -10.42
CA CYS A 39 2.08 5.91 -10.57
C CYS A 39 2.21 6.60 -9.19
N LEU A 40 1.29 6.32 -8.27
CA LEU A 40 1.34 6.86 -6.91
C LEU A 40 2.59 6.40 -6.15
N ILE A 41 2.90 5.10 -6.21
CA ILE A 41 4.09 4.51 -5.59
C ILE A 41 5.36 5.19 -6.14
N ARG A 42 5.42 5.44 -7.45
CA ARG A 42 6.54 6.12 -8.10
C ARG A 42 6.77 7.51 -7.53
N ASP A 43 5.72 8.30 -7.42
CA ASP A 43 5.81 9.68 -6.92
C ASP A 43 6.22 9.70 -5.44
N LEU A 44 5.66 8.80 -4.63
CA LEU A 44 6.01 8.66 -3.21
C LEU A 44 7.47 8.21 -3.01
N ILE A 45 7.96 7.27 -3.82
CA ILE A 45 9.37 6.85 -3.78
C ILE A 45 10.29 7.99 -4.19
N LYS A 46 9.93 8.75 -5.22
CA LYS A 46 10.71 9.90 -5.69
C LYS A 46 10.82 10.99 -4.61
N GLU A 47 9.71 11.29 -3.95
CA GLU A 47 9.67 12.21 -2.82
C GLU A 47 10.54 11.71 -1.67
N PHE A 48 10.42 10.42 -1.32
CA PHE A 48 11.26 9.79 -0.30
C PHE A 48 12.76 9.87 -0.67
N PHE A 49 13.16 9.59 -1.91
CA PHE A 49 14.57 9.65 -2.31
C PHE A 49 15.13 11.06 -2.23
N THR A 50 14.30 12.06 -2.55
CA THR A 50 14.65 13.47 -2.43
C THR A 50 14.89 13.87 -0.97
N TYR A 51 14.11 13.32 -0.02
CA TYR A 51 14.28 13.62 1.40
C TYR A 51 15.48 12.94 2.06
N PHE A 52 15.90 11.78 1.54
CA PHE A 52 16.94 10.96 2.14
C PHE A 52 18.23 10.90 1.30
N ASP A 53 18.35 11.74 0.26
CA ASP A 53 19.48 11.80 -0.66
C ASP A 53 19.92 10.42 -1.17
N LEU A 54 18.94 9.60 -1.55
CA LEU A 54 19.18 8.22 -1.98
C LEU A 54 19.47 8.16 -3.49
N GLU A 55 20.68 7.71 -3.84
CA GLU A 55 21.08 7.44 -5.24
C GLU A 55 20.72 6.02 -5.68
N ILE A 56 19.44 5.65 -5.55
CA ILE A 56 18.94 4.35 -6.04
C ILE A 56 18.11 4.58 -7.31
N SER A 57 18.15 3.63 -8.24
CA SER A 57 17.30 3.70 -9.44
C SER A 57 15.84 3.46 -9.06
N ILE A 58 15.01 4.49 -9.15
CA ILE A 58 13.55 4.40 -8.94
C ILE A 58 12.93 3.33 -9.85
N ASN A 59 13.43 3.18 -11.07
CA ASN A 59 12.94 2.18 -12.02
C ASN A 59 13.23 0.75 -11.55
N GLU A 60 14.35 0.50 -10.86
CA GLU A 60 14.65 -0.82 -10.29
C GLU A 60 13.71 -1.15 -9.14
N VAL A 61 13.37 -0.16 -8.31
CA VAL A 61 12.45 -0.36 -7.18
C VAL A 61 11.02 -0.61 -7.66
N ILE A 62 10.58 0.06 -8.72
CA ILE A 62 9.22 -0.08 -9.29
C ILE A 62 9.08 -1.34 -10.15
N ALA A 63 10.17 -1.86 -10.72
CA ALA A 63 10.13 -3.10 -11.50
C ALA A 63 9.75 -4.33 -10.65
N ASP A 64 9.92 -4.25 -9.33
CA ASP A 64 9.47 -5.27 -8.39
C ASP A 64 7.93 -5.33 -8.33
N LYS A 65 7.36 -6.51 -8.06
CA LYS A 65 5.92 -6.64 -7.83
C LYS A 65 5.51 -5.92 -6.55
N PHE A 66 4.42 -5.17 -6.60
CA PHE A 66 3.78 -4.60 -5.42
C PHE A 66 2.43 -5.26 -5.17
N VAL A 67 2.07 -5.34 -3.90
CA VAL A 67 0.73 -5.72 -3.46
C VAL A 67 0.11 -4.60 -2.68
N LYS A 68 -1.20 -4.41 -2.87
CA LYS A 68 -2.01 -3.42 -2.20
C LYS A 68 -2.74 -4.10 -1.04
N ILE A 69 -2.58 -3.57 0.17
CA ILE A 69 -3.37 -3.97 1.33
C ILE A 69 -4.41 -2.89 1.62
N VAL A 70 -5.67 -3.30 1.64
CA VAL A 70 -6.82 -2.45 1.95
C VAL A 70 -7.66 -3.05 3.09
N PRO A 71 -8.26 -2.23 3.95
CA PRO A 71 -9.18 -2.72 4.98
C PRO A 71 -10.45 -3.31 4.33
N VAL A 72 -10.93 -4.42 4.87
CA VAL A 72 -12.14 -5.13 4.44
C VAL A 72 -13.39 -4.27 4.66
N SER A 73 -13.40 -3.39 5.66
CA SER A 73 -14.56 -2.55 5.98
C SER A 73 -14.57 -1.27 5.15
N THR A 74 -15.34 -1.27 4.08
CA THR A 74 -15.76 -0.04 3.41
C THR A 74 -16.79 0.70 4.29
N ARG A 75 -16.36 1.83 4.89
CA ARG A 75 -17.12 3.05 5.30
C ARG A 75 -17.50 3.26 6.79
N PRO A 76 -17.38 4.52 7.25
CA PRO A 76 -18.42 5.14 8.07
C PRO A 76 -19.08 6.39 7.45
N TYR A 77 -18.83 6.78 6.19
CA TYR A 77 -19.49 7.95 5.56
C TYR A 77 -20.34 7.61 4.32
N GLY A 78 -21.01 6.46 4.33
CA GLY A 78 -21.99 6.11 3.29
C GLY A 78 -23.41 6.62 3.54
N ARG A 79 -23.67 7.34 4.65
CA ARG A 79 -25.02 7.65 5.13
C ARG A 79 -25.17 9.07 5.71
N LEU A 80 -24.34 10.01 5.27
CA LEU A 80 -24.42 11.43 5.68
C LEU A 80 -24.67 12.42 4.52
N TYR A 81 -24.81 11.91 3.29
CA TYR A 81 -25.37 12.68 2.17
C TYR A 81 -26.54 11.88 1.59
N GLY A 82 -27.67 11.96 2.28
CA GLY A 82 -29.00 11.60 1.81
C GLY A 82 -29.93 12.77 2.13
#